data_AF-A0A522CFM5-F1
#
_entry.id   AF-A0A522CFM5-F1
#
_cell.length_a   1.000
_cell.length_b   1.000
_cell.length_c   1.000
_cell.angle_alpha   90.00
_cell.angle_beta   90.00
_cell.angle_gamma   90.00
#
_symmetry.space_group_name_H-M   'P 1'
#
loop_
_entity.id
_entity.type
_entity.pdbx_description
1 polymer ?
#
loop_
_entity_poly.entity_id
_entity_poly.type
_entity_poly.pdbx_seq_one_letter_code
_entity_poly.pdbx_strand_id
1 'polypeptide(L)'
;MAAITEKPLMQKLLRISAWTICILEKYLAPLALLAARLYVGMEFWRSGTTKSAEGWDHAKDFFDEVFRPEFEKNHVKHWLGMDISFPIPNAAFGAFGTTYAEIALAVLLMAGFAGRAAAFGIFMIALTIELFVYPGTDQNLYWMLLMAILVTAGPGTASVDFFIRRKLPGSGLCDTKKAA
;
A
#
# COMPACT_ATOMS: atom_id res chain seq x y z
N MET A 1 -17.04 -26.86 26.41
CA MET A 1 -17.38 -26.33 25.07
C MET A 1 -18.40 -27.20 24.31
N ALA A 2 -18.45 -28.53 24.49
CA ALA A 2 -19.38 -29.41 23.76
C ALA A 2 -20.89 -29.22 24.06
N ALA A 3 -21.26 -28.72 25.25
CA ALA A 3 -22.67 -28.59 25.65
C ALA A 3 -23.43 -27.41 24.99
N ILE A 4 -22.73 -26.46 24.37
CA ILE A 4 -23.35 -25.27 23.75
C ILE A 4 -23.79 -25.56 22.31
N THR A 5 -23.12 -26.50 21.63
CA THR A 5 -23.31 -26.85 20.21
C THR A 5 -24.50 -27.77 19.92
N GLU A 6 -25.19 -28.31 20.93
CA GLU A 6 -26.30 -29.25 20.72
C GLU A 6 -27.66 -28.57 20.54
N LYS A 7 -27.78 -27.27 20.85
CA LYS A 7 -29.03 -26.55 20.62
C LYS A 7 -29.23 -26.33 19.11
N PRO A 8 -30.35 -26.76 18.50
CA PRO A 8 -30.57 -26.66 17.04
C PRO A 8 -30.57 -25.22 16.53
N LEU A 9 -30.90 -24.26 17.39
CA LEU A 9 -30.77 -22.82 17.10
C LEU A 9 -29.30 -22.38 16.98
N MET A 10 -28.42 -22.87 17.85
CA MET A 10 -26.99 -22.53 17.85
C MET A 10 -26.30 -23.05 16.58
N GLN A 11 -26.62 -24.28 16.16
CA GLN A 11 -26.07 -24.86 14.93
C GLN A 11 -26.51 -24.08 13.68
N LYS A 12 -27.77 -23.64 13.62
CA LYS A 12 -28.25 -22.77 12.52
C LYS A 12 -27.51 -21.45 12.49
N LEU A 13 -27.32 -20.79 13.64
CA LEU A 13 -26.59 -19.51 13.72
C LEU A 13 -25.13 -19.65 13.28
N LEU A 14 -24.44 -20.70 13.75
CA LEU A 14 -23.05 -20.98 13.34
C LEU A 14 -22.93 -21.28 11.85
N ARG A 15 -23.90 -21.99 11.28
CA ARG A 15 -23.91 -22.31 9.84
C ARG A 15 -24.16 -21.08 8.99
N ILE A 16 -25.05 -20.19 9.43
CA ILE A 16 -25.30 -18.91 8.75
C ILE A 16 -24.05 -18.02 8.84
N SER A 17 -23.44 -17.87 10.03
CA SER A 17 -22.24 -17.04 10.18
C SER A 17 -21.08 -17.56 9.35
N ALA A 18 -20.84 -18.88 9.32
CA ALA A 18 -19.82 -19.50 8.49
C ALA A 18 -20.07 -19.25 6.99
N TRP A 19 -21.32 -19.36 6.55
CA TRP A 19 -21.69 -19.10 5.16
C TRP A 19 -21.46 -17.63 4.78
N THR A 20 -21.84 -16.70 5.66
CA THR A 20 -21.61 -15.27 5.47
C THR A 20 -20.12 -14.95 5.39
N ILE A 21 -19.30 -15.48 6.31
CA ILE A 21 -17.84 -15.29 6.30
C ILE A 21 -17.25 -15.78 4.98
N CYS A 22 -17.65 -16.97 4.53
CA CYS A 22 -17.16 -17.54 3.27
C CYS A 22 -17.47 -16.65 2.05
N ILE A 23 -18.65 -16.03 2.00
CA ILE A 23 -19.02 -15.09 0.93
C ILE A 23 -18.18 -13.82 1.00
N LEU A 24 -18.02 -13.26 2.19
CA LEU A 24 -17.21 -12.05 2.40
C LEU A 24 -15.76 -12.28 1.99
N GLU A 25 -15.16 -13.39 2.40
CA GLU A 25 -13.79 -13.74 2.03
C GLU A 25 -13.63 -14.01 0.54
N LYS A 26 -14.60 -14.69 -0.09
CA LYS A 26 -14.48 -15.09 -1.50
C LYS A 26 -14.68 -13.93 -2.48
N TYR A 27 -15.62 -13.02 -2.18
CA TYR A 27 -16.03 -11.98 -3.12
C TYR A 27 -15.68 -10.57 -2.64
N LEU A 28 -15.93 -10.26 -1.36
CA LEU A 28 -15.75 -8.90 -0.86
C LEU A 28 -14.28 -8.59 -0.54
N ALA A 29 -13.53 -9.54 0.02
CA ALA A 29 -12.12 -9.31 0.36
C ALA A 29 -11.24 -9.00 -0.88
N PRO A 30 -11.33 -9.73 -2.01
CA PRO A 30 -10.56 -9.37 -3.21
C PRO A 30 -10.98 -8.02 -3.79
N LEU A 31 -12.26 -7.67 -3.71
CA LEU A 31 -12.77 -6.38 -4.16
C LEU A 31 -12.25 -5.24 -3.27
N ALA A 32 -12.23 -5.43 -1.96
CA ALA A 32 -11.67 -4.47 -1.00
C ALA A 32 -10.17 -4.26 -1.24
N LEU A 33 -9.40 -5.33 -1.49
CA LEU A 33 -7.98 -5.23 -1.82
C LEU A 33 -7.75 -4.53 -3.17
N LEU A 34 -8.61 -4.75 -4.17
CA LEU A 34 -8.55 -4.01 -5.43
C LEU A 34 -8.88 -2.54 -5.21
N ALA A 35 -9.94 -2.23 -4.46
CA ALA A 35 -10.33 -0.86 -4.16
C ALA A 35 -9.22 -0.11 -3.40
N ALA A 36 -8.58 -0.74 -2.42
CA ALA A 36 -7.44 -0.15 -1.71
C ALA A 36 -6.27 0.17 -2.65
N ARG A 37 -5.95 -0.73 -3.59
CA ARG A 37 -4.89 -0.52 -4.59
C ARG A 37 -5.22 0.63 -5.54
N LEU A 38 -6.46 0.69 -6.03
CA LEU A 38 -6.90 1.75 -6.93
C LEU A 38 -6.97 3.10 -6.21
N TYR A 39 -7.50 3.14 -4.98
CA TYR A 39 -7.60 4.37 -4.20
C TYR A 39 -6.22 4.98 -3.97
N VAL A 40 -5.31 4.24 -3.34
CA VAL A 40 -3.97 4.77 -3.04
C VAL A 40 -3.16 4.96 -4.32
N GLY A 41 -3.23 4.02 -5.26
CA GLY A 41 -2.52 4.15 -6.54
C GLY A 41 -2.93 5.40 -7.33
N MET A 42 -4.22 5.77 -7.33
CA MET A 42 -4.69 6.97 -8.03
C MET A 42 -4.18 8.26 -7.38
N GLU A 43 -4.05 8.32 -6.06
CA GLU A 43 -3.51 9.48 -5.36
C GLU A 43 -2.04 9.72 -5.72
N PHE A 44 -1.22 8.67 -5.68
CA PHE A 44 0.20 8.76 -6.06
C PHE A 44 0.40 8.99 -7.56
N TRP A 45 -0.46 8.42 -8.40
CA TRP A 45 -0.45 8.70 -9.84
C TRP A 45 -0.75 10.18 -10.13
N ARG A 46 -1.79 10.73 -9.52
CA ARG A 46 -2.15 12.15 -9.67
C ARG A 46 -1.01 13.05 -9.18
N SER A 47 -0.50 12.79 -7.99
CA SER A 47 0.62 13.53 -7.38
C SER A 47 1.87 13.54 -8.28
N GLY A 48 2.28 12.38 -8.79
CA GLY A 48 3.45 12.27 -9.66
C GLY A 48 3.23 12.90 -11.04
N THR A 49 2.06 12.71 -11.66
CA THR A 49 1.75 13.31 -12.97
C THR A 49 1.66 14.83 -12.89
N THR A 50 1.19 15.42 -11.79
CA THR A 50 1.21 16.87 -11.60
C THR A 50 2.62 17.42 -11.48
N LYS A 51 3.53 16.73 -10.79
CA LYS A 51 4.95 17.14 -10.64
C LYS A 51 5.74 17.06 -11.94
N SER A 52 5.36 16.16 -12.85
CA SER A 52 6.04 15.95 -14.13
C SER A 52 5.35 16.63 -15.32
N ALA A 53 4.18 17.24 -15.13
CA ALA A 53 3.37 17.81 -16.21
C ALA A 53 4.11 18.90 -16.99
N GLU A 54 4.90 19.72 -16.31
CA GLU A 54 5.67 20.83 -16.89
C GLU A 54 7.10 20.45 -17.27
N GLY A 55 7.47 19.16 -17.15
CA GLY A 55 8.76 18.64 -17.54
C GLY A 55 9.73 18.38 -16.38
N TRP A 56 10.93 17.89 -16.72
CA TRP A 56 11.92 17.45 -15.73
C TRP A 56 12.53 18.59 -14.91
N ASP A 57 12.66 19.78 -15.51
CA ASP A 57 13.19 20.94 -14.79
C ASP A 57 12.23 21.38 -13.69
N HIS A 58 10.93 21.44 -13.98
CA HIS A 58 9.90 21.71 -12.97
C HIS A 58 9.90 20.70 -11.81
N ALA A 59 10.11 19.40 -12.10
CA ALA A 59 10.18 18.38 -11.05
C ALA A 59 11.39 18.57 -10.12
N LYS A 60 12.53 19.04 -10.64
CA LYS A 60 13.70 19.39 -9.83
C LYS A 60 13.45 20.65 -9.00
N ASP A 61 12.86 21.68 -9.60
CA ASP A 61 12.54 22.93 -8.92
C ASP A 61 11.55 22.67 -7.77
N PHE A 62 10.51 21.86 -8.02
CA PHE A 62 9.59 21.42 -6.97
C PHE A 62 10.31 20.72 -5.81
N PHE A 63 11.28 19.85 -6.11
CA PHE A 63 12.05 19.19 -5.06
C PHE A 63 12.89 20.20 -4.25
N ASP A 64 13.58 21.12 -4.91
CA ASP A 64 14.47 22.08 -4.25
C ASP A 64 13.72 23.18 -3.50
N GLU A 65 12.56 23.61 -3.99
CA GLU A 65 11.79 24.71 -3.41
C GLU A 65 10.74 24.26 -2.39
N VAL A 66 10.19 23.05 -2.53
CA VAL A 66 9.09 22.56 -1.67
C VAL A 66 9.55 21.42 -0.78
N PHE A 67 10.13 20.36 -1.37
CA PHE A 67 10.42 19.14 -0.62
C PHE A 67 11.63 19.31 0.29
N ARG A 68 12.76 19.80 -0.24
CA ARG A 68 14.03 19.96 0.48
C ARG A 68 13.87 20.88 1.70
N PRO A 69 13.26 22.08 1.61
CA PRO A 69 13.16 22.97 2.75
C PRO A 69 12.26 22.41 3.86
N GLU A 70 11.15 21.76 3.49
CA GLU A 70 10.24 21.15 4.46
C GLU A 70 10.87 19.92 5.12
N PHE A 71 11.62 19.12 4.36
CA PHE A 71 12.43 18.02 4.89
C PHE A 71 13.46 18.53 5.90
N GLU A 72 14.27 19.54 5.55
CA GLU A 72 15.27 20.15 6.44
C GLU A 72 14.66 20.73 7.71
N LYS A 73 13.53 21.42 7.58
CA LYS A 73 12.79 22.03 8.69
C LYS A 73 12.24 20.98 9.65
N ASN A 74 11.70 19.89 9.12
CA ASN A 74 11.05 18.84 9.90
C ASN A 74 11.97 17.68 10.26
N HIS A 75 13.30 17.83 10.15
CA HIS A 75 14.30 16.86 10.63
C HIS A 75 14.02 16.44 12.09
N VAL A 76 13.14 15.44 12.27
CA VAL A 76 12.81 14.58 13.43
C VAL A 76 12.78 15.24 14.82
N LYS A 77 12.77 16.58 14.91
CA LYS A 77 12.86 17.29 16.19
C LYS A 77 11.61 17.16 17.06
N HIS A 78 10.49 16.75 16.49
CA HIS A 78 9.20 16.89 17.16
C HIS A 78 8.61 15.61 17.76
N TRP A 79 8.91 14.42 17.22
CA TRP A 79 8.15 13.20 17.59
C TRP A 79 8.91 12.20 18.49
N LEU A 80 10.24 12.08 18.35
CA LEU A 80 11.06 11.14 19.13
C LEU A 80 12.07 11.80 20.07
N GLY A 81 12.18 13.15 20.07
CA GLY A 81 13.18 13.88 20.84
C GLY A 81 14.63 13.55 20.46
N MET A 82 14.84 12.89 19.31
CA MET A 82 16.16 12.54 18.77
C MET A 82 16.42 13.35 17.50
N ASP A 83 17.56 14.03 17.45
CA ASP A 83 18.06 14.69 16.23
C ASP A 83 18.58 13.62 15.26
N ILE A 84 17.70 13.11 14.40
CA ILE A 84 18.05 12.21 13.30
C ILE A 84 18.11 13.05 12.02
N SER A 85 19.33 13.33 11.56
CA SER A 85 19.56 13.97 10.26
C SER A 85 19.74 12.88 9.20
N PHE A 86 18.87 12.87 8.19
CA PHE A 86 19.03 12.00 7.03
C PHE A 86 19.73 12.76 5.90
N PRO A 87 20.69 12.15 5.19
CA PRO A 87 21.31 12.79 4.04
C PRO A 87 20.27 13.06 2.95
N ILE A 88 20.06 14.34 2.64
CA ILE A 88 19.12 14.75 1.60
C ILE A 88 19.74 14.46 0.24
N PRO A 89 19.05 13.72 -0.64
CA PRO A 89 19.55 13.47 -1.98
C PRO A 89 19.71 14.79 -2.78
N ASN A 90 20.55 14.75 -3.81
CA ASN A 90 20.60 15.86 -4.76
C ASN A 90 19.25 16.03 -5.47
N ALA A 91 19.01 17.20 -6.07
CA ALA A 91 17.74 17.54 -6.69
C ALA A 91 17.27 16.51 -7.73
N ALA A 92 18.20 15.97 -8.53
CA ALA A 92 17.88 14.98 -9.55
C ALA A 92 17.39 13.64 -8.95
N PHE A 93 18.08 13.11 -7.94
CA PHE A 93 17.63 11.87 -7.27
C PHE A 93 16.35 12.09 -6.46
N GLY A 94 16.23 13.25 -5.80
CA GLY A 94 15.04 13.65 -5.08
C GLY A 94 13.81 13.72 -5.98
N ALA A 95 13.88 14.50 -7.05
CA ALA A 95 12.83 14.64 -8.05
C ALA A 95 12.46 13.31 -8.71
N PHE A 96 13.45 12.45 -8.97
CA PHE A 96 13.19 11.11 -9.49
C PHE A 96 12.35 10.28 -8.51
N GLY A 97 12.72 10.29 -7.24
CA GLY A 97 12.00 9.59 -6.17
C GLY A 97 10.59 10.14 -5.93
N THR A 98 10.42 11.45 -5.91
CA THR A 98 9.13 12.11 -5.64
C THR A 98 8.20 12.18 -6.86
N THR A 99 8.66 11.78 -8.04
CA THR A 99 7.88 11.88 -9.28
C THR A 99 7.81 10.55 -10.00
N TYR A 100 8.93 10.06 -10.53
CA TYR A 100 8.92 8.84 -11.34
C TYR A 100 8.70 7.58 -10.51
N ALA A 101 9.26 7.51 -9.30
CA ALA A 101 9.02 6.37 -8.43
C ALA A 101 7.55 6.33 -7.97
N GLU A 102 6.94 7.47 -7.66
CA GLU A 102 5.51 7.56 -7.33
C GLU A 102 4.62 7.03 -8.49
N ILE A 103 4.86 7.49 -9.71
CA ILE A 103 4.12 7.05 -10.91
C ILE A 103 4.32 5.55 -11.16
N ALA A 104 5.57 5.09 -11.17
CA ALA A 104 5.89 3.70 -11.46
C ALA A 104 5.25 2.77 -10.43
N LEU A 105 5.43 3.05 -9.13
CA LEU A 105 4.85 2.25 -8.06
C LEU A 105 3.32 2.31 -8.06
N ALA A 106 2.72 3.45 -8.39
CA ALA A 106 1.28 3.58 -8.54
C ALA A 106 0.73 2.64 -9.62
N VAL A 107 1.35 2.61 -10.81
CA VAL A 107 0.94 1.70 -11.90
C VAL A 107 1.10 0.24 -11.49
N LEU A 108 2.25 -0.11 -10.90
CA LEU A 108 2.51 -1.47 -10.43
C LEU A 108 1.50 -1.91 -9.37
N LEU A 109 1.18 -1.03 -8.43
CA LEU A 109 0.19 -1.28 -7.39
C LEU A 109 -1.21 -1.48 -7.98
N MET A 110 -1.67 -0.58 -8.85
CA MET A 110 -2.99 -0.67 -9.49
C MET A 110 -3.12 -1.95 -10.32
N ALA A 111 -2.10 -2.30 -11.11
CA ALA A 111 -2.05 -3.55 -11.86
C ALA A 111 -1.97 -4.78 -10.93
N GLY A 112 -1.40 -4.61 -9.72
CA GLY A 112 -1.09 -5.73 -8.84
C GLY A 112 0.03 -6.61 -9.39
N PHE A 113 1.02 -5.99 -10.04
CA PHE A 113 2.26 -6.64 -10.44
C PHE A 113 3.34 -6.37 -9.40
N ALA A 114 4.02 -7.43 -8.95
CA ALA A 114 4.89 -7.37 -7.77
C ALA A 114 4.20 -6.66 -6.59
N GLY A 115 2.92 -6.97 -6.37
CA GLY A 115 1.99 -6.11 -5.63
C GLY A 115 2.39 -5.87 -4.16
N ARG A 116 3.05 -6.85 -3.52
CA ARG A 116 3.61 -6.66 -2.17
C ARG A 116 4.79 -5.68 -2.17
N ALA A 117 5.65 -5.77 -3.16
CA ALA A 117 6.79 -4.85 -3.31
C ALA A 117 6.31 -3.44 -3.68
N ALA A 118 5.33 -3.32 -4.58
CA ALA A 118 4.73 -2.03 -4.92
C ALA A 118 4.05 -1.36 -3.71
N ALA A 119 3.27 -2.13 -2.94
CA ALA A 119 2.65 -1.64 -1.71
C ALA A 119 3.69 -1.21 -0.65
N PHE A 120 4.78 -1.98 -0.50
CA PHE A 120 5.86 -1.62 0.40
C PHE A 120 6.58 -0.33 -0.05
N GLY A 121 6.83 -0.17 -1.36
CA GLY A 121 7.40 1.06 -1.90
C GLY A 121 6.54 2.29 -1.59
N ILE A 122 5.23 2.20 -1.84
CA ILE A 122 4.30 3.29 -1.54
C ILE A 122 4.19 3.54 -0.03
N PHE A 123 4.22 2.49 0.79
CA PHE A 123 4.28 2.62 2.25
C PHE A 123 5.50 3.45 2.69
N MET A 124 6.68 3.17 2.13
CA MET A 124 7.89 3.91 2.45
C MET A 124 7.81 5.36 2.02
N ILE A 125 7.23 5.66 0.84
CA ILE A 125 7.02 7.05 0.42
C ILE A 125 6.04 7.76 1.36
N ALA A 126 4.90 7.14 1.69
CA ALA A 126 3.94 7.71 2.64
C ALA A 126 4.55 7.94 4.02
N LEU A 127 5.39 7.02 4.50
CA LEU A 127 6.14 7.16 5.74
C LEU A 127 7.12 8.33 5.68
N THR A 128 7.85 8.50 4.56
CA THR A 128 8.75 9.65 4.38
C THR A 128 7.97 10.97 4.38
N ILE A 129 6.82 11.03 3.71
CA ILE A 129 5.97 12.22 3.71
C ILE A 129 5.49 12.52 5.13
N GLU A 130 5.01 11.51 5.86
CA GLU A 130 4.49 11.67 7.22
C GLU A 130 5.58 12.05 8.24
N LEU A 131 6.80 11.58 8.08
CA LEU A 131 7.87 11.89 9.03
C LEU A 131 8.58 13.21 8.74
N PHE A 132 8.72 13.59 7.47
CA PHE A 132 9.64 14.65 7.08
C PHE A 132 9.01 15.79 6.27
N VAL A 133 7.83 15.62 5.67
CA VAL A 133 7.29 16.64 4.77
C VAL A 133 6.02 17.24 5.35
N TYR A 134 5.00 16.42 5.59
CA TYR A 134 3.70 16.87 6.11
C TYR A 134 3.29 16.00 7.29
N PRO A 135 3.91 16.18 8.47
CA PRO A 135 3.60 15.37 9.64
C PRO A 135 2.21 15.66 10.21
N GLY A 136 1.57 14.61 10.74
CA GLY A 136 0.30 14.69 11.44
C GLY A 136 -0.92 14.75 10.54
N THR A 137 -0.82 14.25 9.31
CA THR A 137 -2.00 14.18 8.41
C THR A 137 -2.63 12.79 8.47
N ASP A 138 -3.91 12.73 8.81
CA ASP A 138 -4.66 11.47 8.89
C ASP A 138 -4.63 10.68 7.57
N GLN A 139 -4.54 11.39 6.45
CA GLN A 139 -4.54 10.82 5.11
C GLN A 139 -3.31 9.94 4.85
N ASN A 140 -2.11 10.37 5.25
CA ASN A 140 -0.89 9.56 5.11
C ASN A 140 -0.98 8.30 5.97
N LEU A 141 -1.50 8.42 7.20
CA LEU A 141 -1.71 7.28 8.10
C LEU A 141 -2.68 6.27 7.50
N TYR A 142 -3.76 6.72 6.86
CA TYR A 142 -4.70 5.83 6.17
C TYR A 142 -4.05 5.11 4.98
N TRP A 143 -3.27 5.82 4.16
CA TRP A 143 -2.51 5.19 3.09
C TRP A 143 -1.53 4.14 3.61
N MET A 144 -0.78 4.47 4.66
CA MET A 144 0.15 3.54 5.32
C MET A 144 -0.56 2.29 5.84
N LEU A 145 -1.72 2.45 6.50
CA LEU A 145 -2.50 1.33 7.01
C LEU A 145 -2.98 0.41 5.88
N LEU A 146 -3.54 0.99 4.81
CA LEU A 146 -3.99 0.24 3.63
C LEU A 146 -2.83 -0.48 2.94
N MET A 147 -1.66 0.16 2.83
CA MET A 147 -0.48 -0.47 2.26
C MET A 147 0.07 -1.58 3.15
N ALA A 148 0.06 -1.41 4.48
CA ALA A 148 0.45 -2.48 5.41
C ALA A 148 -0.46 -3.71 5.28
N ILE A 149 -1.76 -3.51 5.09
CA ILE A 149 -2.71 -4.59 4.78
C ILE A 149 -2.33 -5.27 3.46
N LEU A 150 -2.01 -4.52 2.41
CA LEU A 150 -1.63 -5.09 1.12
C LEU A 150 -0.28 -5.81 1.14
N VAL A 151 0.68 -5.32 1.93
CA VAL A 151 1.97 -5.99 2.15
C VAL A 151 1.78 -7.33 2.84
N THR A 152 0.86 -7.43 3.80
CA THR A 152 0.62 -8.65 4.61
C THR A 152 -0.35 -9.62 3.94
N ALA A 153 -1.51 -9.16 3.48
CA ALA A 153 -2.53 -9.96 2.78
C ALA A 153 -2.13 -10.29 1.33
N GLY A 154 -1.37 -9.42 0.67
CA GLY A 154 -1.03 -9.52 -0.75
C GLY A 154 -2.04 -8.80 -1.67
N PRO A 155 -1.79 -8.78 -2.99
CA PRO A 155 -2.55 -7.97 -3.94
C PRO A 155 -3.96 -8.50 -4.29
N GLY A 156 -4.36 -9.64 -3.73
CA GLY A 156 -5.66 -10.27 -4.00
C GLY A 156 -5.74 -11.04 -5.33
N THR A 157 -6.89 -11.66 -5.60
CA THR A 157 -7.10 -12.50 -6.78
C THR A 157 -7.28 -11.70 -8.08
N ALA A 158 -7.72 -10.44 -7.98
CA ALA A 158 -7.82 -9.50 -9.10
C ALA A 158 -6.48 -8.79 -9.36
N SER A 159 -5.37 -9.52 -9.45
CA SER A 159 -4.02 -8.98 -9.63
C SER A 159 -3.27 -9.71 -10.74
N VAL A 160 -2.37 -9.00 -11.42
CA VAL A 160 -1.49 -9.62 -12.43
C VAL A 160 -0.65 -10.74 -11.81
N ASP A 161 -0.16 -10.57 -10.58
CA ASP A 161 0.56 -11.61 -9.83
C ASP A 161 -0.23 -12.91 -9.70
N PHE A 162 -1.54 -12.82 -9.43
CA PHE A 162 -2.42 -13.98 -9.35
C PHE A 162 -2.58 -14.68 -10.70
N PHE A 163 -2.75 -13.92 -11.79
CA PHE A 163 -2.84 -14.47 -13.15
C PHE A 163 -1.54 -15.14 -13.60
N ILE A 164 -0.38 -14.56 -13.28
CA ILE A 164 0.94 -15.14 -13.59
C ILE A 164 1.11 -16.45 -12.82
N ARG A 165 0.85 -16.46 -11.50
CA ARG A 165 0.95 -17.68 -10.67
C ARG A 165 0.08 -18.81 -11.20
N ARG A 166 -1.13 -18.53 -11.67
CA ARG A 166 -2.03 -19.54 -12.23
C ARG A 166 -1.50 -20.18 -13.52
N LYS A 167 -0.69 -19.46 -14.30
CA LYS A 167 -0.12 -19.94 -15.58
C LYS A 167 1.21 -20.66 -15.43
N LEU A 168 1.90 -20.53 -14.29
CA LEU A 168 3.18 -21.18 -14.06
C LEU A 168 2.96 -22.65 -13.64
N PRO A 169 3.37 -23.64 -14.45
CA PRO A 169 3.34 -25.04 -14.04
C PRO A 169 4.34 -25.26 -12.90
N GLY A 170 3.86 -25.62 -11.71
CA GLY A 170 4.71 -25.99 -10.57
C GLY A 170 4.77 -24.98 -9.40
N SER A 171 3.97 -23.91 -9.37
CA SER A 171 3.92 -22.99 -8.23
C SER A 171 3.12 -23.54 -7.04
N GLY A 172 3.36 -24.79 -6.65
CA GLY A 172 2.81 -25.44 -5.45
C GLY A 172 3.58 -25.11 -4.17
N LEU A 173 4.38 -24.04 -4.16
CA LEU A 173 5.29 -23.68 -3.06
C LEU A 173 4.56 -23.27 -1.77
N CYS A 174 3.24 -23.07 -1.81
CA CYS A 174 2.42 -22.90 -0.60
C CYS A 174 0.94 -23.15 -0.94
N ASP A 175 0.60 -24.37 -1.38
CA ASP A 175 -0.79 -24.76 -1.58
C ASP A 175 -1.38 -25.17 -0.20
N THR A 176 -1.83 -24.19 0.58
CA THR A 176 -2.41 -24.40 1.92
C THR A 176 -3.75 -25.14 1.90
N LYS A 177 -4.26 -25.51 0.72
CA LYS A 177 -5.44 -26.38 0.58
C LYS A 177 -5.22 -27.84 0.99
N LYS A 178 -4.01 -28.21 1.45
CA LYS A 178 -3.74 -29.50 2.11
C LYS A 178 -3.73 -29.45 3.65
N ALA A 179 -4.05 -28.32 4.27
CA ALA A 179 -4.10 -28.18 5.72
C ALA A 179 -5.48 -27.69 6.21
N ALA A 180 -6.54 -28.41 5.85
CA ALA A 180 -7.82 -28.46 6.57
C ALA A 180 -8.69 -29.59 6.01
#